data_AF-A0A2S3R1M7-F1
#
_entry.id   AF-A0A2S3R1M7-F1
#
_cell.length_a   1.000
_cell.length_b   1.000
_cell.length_c   1.000
_cell.angle_alpha   90.00
_cell.angle_beta   90.00
_cell.angle_gamma   90.00
#
_symmetry.space_group_name_H-M   'P 1'
#
loop_
_entity.id
_entity.type
_entity.pdbx_description
1 polymer ?
#
loop_
_entity_poly.entity_id
_entity_poly.type
_entity_poly.pdbx_seq_one_letter_code
_entity_poly.pdbx_strand_id
1 'polypeptide(L)'
;MPKNKMRSYTKEQIQQAYNGAGNLSGMAQTLNVSYPTAQSWAKELNLKLNKVGYQKAKYTLTGLQCRSAREALGLTIKGFAKNSNVSATSLGCFERGKSEVRKKTVDKILHYFMVSGVVFYNDGTWEKISSSKKT
;
A
#
# COMPACT_ATOMS: atom_id res chain seq x y z
N MET A 1 -5.87 14.62 -32.98
CA MET A 1 -6.23 15.63 -31.95
C MET A 1 -5.26 16.81 -32.07
N PRO A 2 -5.71 18.07 -31.96
CA PRO A 2 -4.93 19.20 -32.48
C PRO A 2 -3.75 19.54 -31.57
N LYS A 3 -2.54 19.56 -32.14
CA LYS A 3 -1.26 19.98 -31.55
C LYS A 3 -1.21 21.47 -31.11
N ASN A 4 -2.33 22.19 -31.22
CA ASN A 4 -2.37 23.66 -31.16
C ASN A 4 -2.57 24.24 -29.75
N LYS A 5 -3.26 23.52 -28.84
CA LYS A 5 -3.56 24.02 -27.48
C LYS A 5 -2.31 24.21 -26.61
N MET A 6 -1.24 23.45 -26.86
CA MET A 6 0.00 23.55 -26.06
C MET A 6 0.75 24.86 -26.33
N ARG A 7 0.64 25.42 -27.54
CA ARG A 7 1.27 26.72 -27.89
C ARG A 7 0.64 27.89 -27.14
N SER A 8 -0.58 27.73 -26.65
CA SER A 8 -1.29 28.77 -25.90
C SER A 8 -0.86 28.86 -24.44
N TYR A 9 -0.16 27.86 -23.91
CA TYR A 9 0.29 27.82 -22.53
C TYR A 9 1.82 27.82 -22.46
N THR A 10 2.39 28.66 -21.62
CA THR A 10 3.83 28.62 -21.37
C THR A 10 4.19 27.43 -20.47
N LYS A 11 5.45 27.00 -20.48
CA LYS A 11 5.95 25.93 -19.61
C LYS A 11 5.69 26.26 -18.14
N GLU A 12 5.82 27.52 -17.76
CA GLU A 12 5.63 28.03 -16.40
C GLU A 12 4.17 27.91 -15.97
N GLN A 13 3.22 28.23 -16.85
CA GLN A 13 1.79 28.10 -16.58
C GLN A 13 1.39 26.63 -16.35
N ILE A 14 1.92 25.72 -17.17
CA ILE A 14 1.65 24.28 -17.04
C ILE A 14 2.24 23.74 -15.74
N GLN A 15 3.46 24.16 -15.39
CA GLN A 15 4.11 23.79 -14.12
C GLN A 15 3.37 24.35 -12.90
N GLN A 16 2.89 25.60 -12.96
CA GLN A 16 2.10 26.22 -11.90
C GLN A 16 0.76 25.50 -11.72
N ALA A 17 0.07 25.14 -12.81
CA ALA A 17 -1.17 24.38 -12.75
C ALA A 17 -0.95 22.99 -12.11
N TYR A 18 0.16 22.32 -12.42
CA TYR A 18 0.52 21.07 -11.74
C TYR A 18 0.81 21.27 -10.26
N ASN A 19 1.63 22.26 -9.91
CA ASN A 19 2.05 22.52 -8.54
C ASN A 19 0.85 22.93 -7.66
N GLY A 20 -0.08 23.72 -8.19
CA GLY A 20 -1.30 24.13 -7.49
C GLY A 20 -2.29 22.97 -7.29
N ALA A 21 -2.42 22.07 -8.27
CA ALA A 21 -3.32 20.92 -8.19
C ALA A 21 -2.72 19.71 -7.45
N GLY A 22 -1.40 19.57 -7.42
CA GLY A 22 -0.67 18.45 -6.82
C GLY A 22 -0.75 17.11 -7.58
N ASN A 23 -1.56 17.03 -8.65
CA ASN A 23 -1.74 15.81 -9.44
C ASN A 23 -2.13 16.12 -10.91
N LEU A 24 -1.91 15.16 -11.81
CA LEU A 24 -2.17 15.33 -13.26
C LEU A 24 -3.66 15.54 -13.58
N SER A 25 -4.57 14.94 -12.80
CA SER A 25 -6.00 15.08 -13.04
C SER A 25 -6.49 16.49 -12.72
N GLY A 26 -6.04 17.07 -11.61
CA GLY A 26 -6.34 18.45 -11.28
C GLY A 26 -5.67 19.43 -12.24
N MET A 27 -4.44 19.16 -12.69
CA MET A 27 -3.81 19.95 -13.76
C MET A 27 -4.65 19.97 -15.04
N ALA A 28 -5.20 18.83 -15.44
CA ALA A 28 -6.07 18.71 -16.61
C ALA A 28 -7.35 19.55 -16.47
N GLN A 29 -7.97 19.54 -15.27
CA GLN A 29 -9.13 20.36 -14.96
C GLN A 29 -8.80 21.86 -15.00
N THR A 30 -7.71 22.27 -14.33
CA THR A 30 -7.26 23.68 -14.28
C THR A 30 -6.97 24.25 -15.67
N LEU A 31 -6.33 23.46 -16.53
CA LEU A 31 -5.99 23.88 -17.90
C LEU A 31 -7.12 23.64 -18.91
N ASN A 32 -8.25 23.07 -18.46
CA ASN A 32 -9.38 22.65 -19.29
C ASN A 32 -8.95 21.81 -20.52
N VAL A 33 -8.15 20.78 -20.24
CA VAL A 33 -7.65 19.81 -21.23
C VAL A 33 -7.98 18.38 -20.80
N SER A 34 -7.87 17.44 -21.73
CA SER A 34 -8.05 16.02 -21.40
C SER A 34 -6.86 15.50 -20.59
N TYR A 35 -7.09 14.48 -19.77
CA TYR A 35 -6.03 13.81 -19.01
C TYR A 35 -4.88 13.31 -19.90
N PRO A 36 -5.12 12.65 -21.07
CA PRO A 36 -4.03 12.25 -21.97
C PRO A 36 -3.19 13.43 -22.47
N THR A 37 -3.81 14.57 -22.74
CA THR A 37 -3.09 15.80 -23.15
C THR A 37 -2.23 16.34 -22.02
N ALA A 38 -2.79 16.44 -20.82
CA ALA A 38 -2.06 16.81 -19.61
C ALA A 38 -0.86 15.87 -19.35
N GLN A 39 -1.04 14.56 -19.52
CA GLN A 39 0.03 13.57 -19.40
C GLN A 39 1.11 13.72 -20.47
N SER A 40 0.72 13.95 -21.73
CA SER A 40 1.67 14.22 -22.83
C SER A 40 2.51 15.46 -22.54
N TRP A 41 1.89 16.57 -22.11
CA TRP A 41 2.61 17.81 -21.79
C TRP A 41 3.55 17.64 -20.61
N ALA A 42 3.11 16.93 -19.57
CA ALA A 42 3.97 16.63 -18.43
C ALA A 42 5.23 15.84 -18.81
N LYS A 43 5.07 14.88 -19.73
CA LYS A 43 6.19 14.09 -20.27
C LYS A 43 7.11 14.94 -21.15
N GLU A 44 6.56 15.74 -22.05
CA GLU A 44 7.31 16.60 -22.98
C GLU A 44 8.11 17.69 -22.24
N LEU A 45 7.54 18.25 -21.17
CA LEU A 45 8.17 19.28 -20.35
C LEU A 45 9.09 18.71 -19.25
N ASN A 46 9.21 17.37 -19.14
CA ASN A 46 9.95 16.67 -18.08
C ASN A 46 9.57 17.15 -16.66
N LEU A 47 8.27 17.31 -16.40
CA LEU A 47 7.78 17.69 -15.07
C LEU A 47 8.15 16.58 -14.06
N LYS A 48 8.65 16.98 -12.88
CA LYS A 48 8.86 16.04 -11.75
C LYS A 48 7.50 15.67 -11.15
N LEU A 49 6.87 14.65 -11.73
CA LEU A 49 5.59 14.15 -11.26
C LEU A 49 5.74 13.35 -9.96
N ASN A 50 4.76 13.47 -9.08
CA ASN A 50 4.59 12.58 -7.94
C ASN A 50 4.56 11.13 -8.43
N LYS A 51 5.31 10.23 -7.78
CA LYS A 51 5.32 8.80 -8.12
C LYS A 51 3.90 8.23 -7.98
N VAL A 52 3.26 8.00 -9.11
CA VAL A 52 1.99 7.30 -9.20
C VAL A 52 2.25 5.81 -9.35
N GLY A 53 1.62 4.99 -8.49
CA GLY A 53 1.77 3.53 -8.51
C GLY A 53 1.87 2.89 -7.12
N TYR A 54 1.80 1.56 -7.06
CA TYR A 54 1.95 0.81 -5.81
C TYR A 54 3.34 1.06 -5.21
N GLN A 55 3.38 1.74 -4.07
CA GLN A 55 4.59 1.86 -3.27
C GLN A 55 4.67 0.68 -2.32
N LYS A 56 5.82 0.00 -2.32
CA LYS A 56 6.11 -1.10 -1.39
C LYS A 56 6.06 -0.57 0.03
N ALA A 57 5.15 -1.09 0.84
CA ALA A 57 5.14 -0.75 2.26
C ALA A 57 6.17 -1.61 3.00
N LYS A 58 6.96 -0.96 3.87
CA LYS A 58 7.89 -1.60 4.79
C LYS A 58 7.08 -2.09 5.99
N TYR A 59 7.10 -3.39 6.27
CA TYR A 59 6.35 -4.00 7.37
C TYR A 59 7.29 -4.47 8.48
N THR A 60 6.82 -4.42 9.71
CA THR A 60 7.47 -5.06 10.87
C THR A 60 7.31 -6.59 10.85
N LEU A 61 6.26 -7.09 10.19
CA LEU A 61 5.91 -8.50 10.15
C LEU A 61 6.44 -9.19 8.90
N THR A 62 7.25 -10.23 9.08
CA THR A 62 7.64 -11.15 8.01
C THR A 62 6.65 -12.31 7.86
N GLY A 63 6.61 -12.92 6.68
CA GLY A 63 5.79 -14.11 6.43
C GLY A 63 6.15 -15.28 7.36
N LEU A 64 7.43 -15.44 7.68
CA LEU A 64 7.91 -16.49 8.59
C LEU A 64 7.42 -16.27 10.02
N GLN A 65 7.51 -15.03 10.53
CA GLN A 65 6.96 -14.66 11.84
C GLN A 65 5.45 -14.90 11.90
N CYS A 66 4.72 -14.49 10.86
CA CYS A 66 3.28 -14.72 10.76
C CYS A 66 2.94 -16.21 10.86
N ARG A 67 3.67 -17.07 10.14
CA ARG A 67 3.49 -18.51 10.18
C ARG A 67 3.76 -19.09 11.57
N SER A 68 4.90 -18.72 12.15
CA SER A 68 5.34 -19.20 13.47
C SER A 68 4.33 -18.83 14.56
N ALA A 69 3.90 -17.57 14.60
CA ALA A 69 2.89 -17.10 15.55
C ALA A 69 1.53 -17.80 15.34
N ARG A 70 1.09 -17.98 14.09
CA ARG A 70 -0.15 -18.70 13.78
C ARG A 70 -0.11 -20.15 14.28
N GLU A 71 1.00 -20.85 14.03
CA GLU A 71 1.19 -22.24 14.45
C GLU A 71 1.24 -22.37 15.98
N ALA A 72 1.88 -21.42 16.67
CA ALA A 72 1.89 -21.36 18.13
C ALA A 72 0.52 -21.06 18.76
N LEU A 73 -0.38 -20.41 18.02
CA LEU A 73 -1.78 -20.25 18.41
C LEU A 73 -2.64 -21.49 18.07
N GLY A 74 -2.07 -22.53 17.45
CA GLY A 74 -2.81 -23.73 17.05
C GLY A 74 -3.77 -23.51 15.88
N LEU A 75 -3.60 -22.43 15.12
CA LEU A 75 -4.54 -22.05 14.06
C LEU A 75 -4.17 -22.65 12.71
N THR A 76 -5.15 -23.21 12.02
CA THR A 76 -5.01 -23.55 10.61
C THR A 76 -4.98 -22.28 9.75
N ILE A 77 -4.36 -22.37 8.56
CA ILE A 77 -4.32 -21.22 7.65
C ILE A 77 -5.72 -20.72 7.25
N LYS A 78 -6.67 -21.64 7.06
CA LYS A 78 -8.07 -21.31 6.73
C LYS A 78 -8.78 -20.65 7.92
N GLY A 79 -8.57 -21.17 9.12
CA GLY A 79 -9.13 -20.59 10.35
C GLY A 79 -8.61 -19.19 10.60
N PHE A 80 -7.28 -19.01 10.52
CA PHE A 80 -6.67 -17.70 10.69
C PHE A 80 -7.13 -16.70 9.61
N ALA A 81 -7.19 -17.13 8.35
CA ALA A 81 -7.67 -16.30 7.25
C ALA A 81 -9.10 -15.80 7.46
N LYS A 82 -9.99 -16.69 7.91
CA LYS A 82 -11.38 -16.35 8.26
C LYS A 82 -11.43 -15.31 9.38
N ASN A 83 -10.68 -15.53 10.45
CA ASN A 83 -10.71 -14.67 11.63
C ASN A 83 -10.08 -13.29 11.40
N SER A 84 -9.04 -13.21 10.57
CA SER A 84 -8.38 -11.95 10.20
C SER A 84 -9.00 -11.26 8.98
N ASN A 85 -10.07 -11.84 8.39
CA ASN A 85 -10.73 -11.33 7.20
C ASN A 85 -9.76 -11.07 6.04
N VAL A 86 -8.93 -12.07 5.74
CA VAL A 86 -7.97 -12.09 4.62
C VAL A 86 -8.14 -13.38 3.80
N SER A 87 -7.64 -13.37 2.56
CA SER A 87 -7.68 -14.58 1.72
C SER A 87 -6.67 -15.61 2.21
N ALA A 88 -7.11 -16.86 2.39
CA ALA A 88 -6.24 -17.98 2.75
C ALA A 88 -5.12 -18.21 1.73
N THR A 89 -5.40 -18.00 0.44
CA THR A 89 -4.39 -18.09 -0.63
C THR A 89 -3.35 -17.00 -0.50
N SER A 90 -3.78 -15.75 -0.30
CA SER A 90 -2.87 -14.61 -0.14
C SER A 90 -2.00 -14.77 1.10
N LEU A 91 -2.60 -15.19 2.21
CA LEU A 91 -1.90 -15.50 3.45
C LEU A 91 -0.88 -16.63 3.27
N GLY A 92 -1.24 -17.71 2.57
CA GLY A 92 -0.32 -18.82 2.31
C GLY A 92 0.82 -18.47 1.37
N CYS A 93 0.59 -17.60 0.39
CA CYS A 93 1.68 -17.06 -0.42
C CYS A 93 2.60 -16.15 0.40
N PHE A 94 2.04 -15.34 1.32
CA PHE A 94 2.81 -14.49 2.22
C PHE A 94 3.68 -15.28 3.19
N GLU A 95 3.11 -16.26 3.90
CA GLU A 95 3.82 -17.09 4.86
C GLU A 95 4.99 -17.88 4.25
N ARG A 96 4.89 -18.23 2.97
CA ARG A 96 5.95 -18.92 2.22
C ARG A 96 6.94 -17.98 1.53
N GLY A 97 6.77 -16.66 1.67
CA GLY A 97 7.60 -15.67 0.97
C GLY A 97 7.38 -15.61 -0.54
N LYS A 98 6.31 -16.21 -1.07
CA LYS A 98 5.99 -16.21 -2.52
C LYS A 98 5.33 -14.92 -3.00
N SER A 99 4.70 -14.16 -2.09
CA SER A 99 4.01 -12.93 -2.43
C SER A 99 4.06 -11.96 -1.26
N GLU A 100 4.32 -10.68 -1.56
CA GLU A 100 4.15 -9.61 -0.60
C GLU A 100 2.67 -9.22 -0.52
N VAL A 101 2.17 -9.00 0.69
CA VAL A 101 0.81 -8.51 0.93
C VAL A 101 0.78 -6.99 0.98
N ARG A 102 -0.39 -6.41 0.71
CA ARG A 102 -0.64 -4.97 0.84
C ARG A 102 -0.66 -4.56 2.31
N LYS A 103 -0.35 -3.29 2.60
CA LYS A 103 -0.33 -2.75 3.96
C LYS A 103 -1.61 -3.02 4.72
N LYS A 104 -2.76 -2.72 4.09
CA LYS A 104 -4.08 -3.00 4.66
C LYS A 104 -4.30 -4.45 5.05
N THR A 105 -3.68 -5.41 4.36
CA THR A 105 -3.76 -6.84 4.70
C THR A 105 -2.87 -7.16 5.91
N VAL A 106 -1.66 -6.60 5.96
CA VAL A 106 -0.77 -6.73 7.13
C VAL A 106 -1.40 -6.13 8.37
N ASP A 107 -2.05 -4.97 8.25
CA ASP A 107 -2.73 -4.30 9.36
C ASP A 107 -3.82 -5.19 9.98
N LYS A 108 -4.60 -5.91 9.14
CA LYS A 108 -5.60 -6.89 9.60
C LYS A 108 -4.97 -8.08 10.34
N ILE A 109 -3.86 -8.60 9.80
CA ILE A 109 -3.11 -9.71 10.38
C ILE A 109 -2.55 -9.31 11.74
N LEU A 110 -1.87 -8.15 11.82
CA LEU A 110 -1.33 -7.60 13.05
C LEU A 110 -2.42 -7.31 14.09
N HIS A 111 -3.55 -6.73 13.67
CA HIS A 111 -4.67 -6.47 14.56
C HIS A 111 -5.18 -7.77 15.20
N TYR A 112 -5.34 -8.85 14.43
CA TYR A 112 -5.76 -10.14 14.98
C TYR A 112 -4.75 -10.70 15.99
N PHE A 113 -3.45 -10.64 15.67
CA PHE A 113 -2.41 -11.10 16.57
C PHE A 113 -2.39 -10.29 17.87
N MET A 114 -2.49 -8.96 17.78
CA MET A 114 -2.56 -8.08 18.94
C MET A 114 -3.75 -8.43 19.85
N VAL A 115 -4.94 -8.66 19.28
CA VAL A 115 -6.13 -9.09 20.04
C VAL A 115 -5.96 -10.49 20.63
N SER A 116 -5.17 -11.35 19.97
CA SER A 116 -4.84 -12.70 20.45
C SER A 116 -3.69 -12.73 21.47
N GLY A 117 -3.21 -11.56 21.90
CA GLY A 117 -2.11 -11.42 22.85
C GLY A 117 -0.74 -11.69 22.24
N VAL A 118 -0.56 -11.53 20.93
CA VAL A 118 0.74 -11.72 20.25
C VAL A 118 1.32 -10.38 19.84
N VAL A 119 2.58 -10.14 20.20
CA VAL A 119 3.34 -8.92 19.88
C VAL A 119 4.56 -9.30 19.04
N PHE A 120 4.85 -8.49 18.01
CA PHE A 120 6.00 -8.68 17.12
C PHE A 120 7.05 -7.58 17.34
N TYR A 121 8.32 -7.96 17.27
CA TYR A 121 9.46 -7.06 17.42
C TYR A 121 10.22 -6.89 16.10
N ASN A 122 10.97 -5.79 15.99
CA ASN A 122 11.74 -5.43 14.80
C ASN A 122 12.98 -6.31 14.58
N ASP A 123 13.40 -7.07 15.59
CA ASP A 123 14.54 -8.01 15.53
C ASP A 123 14.15 -9.38 14.93
N GLY A 124 12.87 -9.56 14.58
CA GLY A 124 12.35 -10.81 14.03
C GLY A 124 11.71 -11.74 15.07
N THR A 125 11.75 -11.38 16.35
CA THR A 125 11.12 -12.16 17.43
C THR A 125 9.65 -11.78 17.63
N TRP A 126 8.91 -12.64 18.31
CA TRP A 126 7.53 -12.38 18.72
C TRP A 126 7.25 -13.08 20.06
N GLU A 127 6.36 -12.51 20.86
CA GLU A 127 5.94 -13.06 22.14
C GLU A 127 4.43 -13.21 22.21
N LYS A 128 3.97 -14.18 23.02
CA LYS A 128 2.57 -14.32 23.39
C LYS A 128 2.41 -13.89 24.84
N ILE A 129 1.78 -12.73 25.03
CA ILE A 129 1.37 -12.22 26.34
C ILE A 129 0.20 -13.09 26.79
N SER A 130 0.48 -14.05 27.67
CA SER A 130 -0.55 -14.79 28.39
C SER A 130 -1.36 -13.80 29.20
N SER A 131 -2.63 -13.62 28.82
CA SER A 131 -3.58 -12.98 29.72
C SER A 131 -3.63 -13.81 30.99
N SER A 132 -3.10 -13.25 32.08
CA SER A 132 -3.27 -13.75 33.44
C SER A 132 -4.72 -14.21 33.61
N LYS A 133 -4.91 -15.46 34.05
CA LYS A 133 -6.21 -15.97 34.51
C LYS A 133 -6.76 -14.95 35.51
N LYS A 134 -7.73 -14.14 35.11
CA LYS A 134 -8.62 -13.50 36.08
C LYS A 134 -9.41 -14.64 36.71
N THR A 135 -9.09 -14.83 37.98
CA THR A 135 -9.62 -15.80 38.93
C THR A 135 -11.12 -15.65 39.08
#